data_AF-A0A963ID98-F1
#
_entry.id   AF-A0A963ID98-F1
#
_cell.length_a   1.000
_cell.length_b   1.000
_cell.length_c   1.000
_cell.angle_alpha   90.00
_cell.angle_beta   90.00
_cell.angle_gamma   90.00
#
_symmetry.space_group_name_H-M   'P 1'
#
loop_
_entity.id
_entity.type
_entity.pdbx_description
1 polymer ?
#
loop_
_entity_poly.entity_id
_entity_poly.type
_entity_poly.pdbx_seq_one_letter_code
_entity_poly.pdbx_strand_id
1 'polypeptide(L)'
;MRADTDAIFNIPLGDAPDAPQLSLTRARRPATAGATVIDHDGQSRDVEVPGEHALTVYLDKQEIVTLMTLGQAPEALIMGYLRNQRLVESLTDLRSVHVDWSTGACAVHTRGGVDVTGRMRRRTVTTGCGQGTMFGDWLDELQPLHSDATLGVDTLDAALARIVALDTVYKRSGSV
;
A
#
# COMPACT_ATOMS: atom_id res chain seq x y z
N MET A 1 -18.44 -8.67 12.86
CA MET A 1 -18.17 -7.30 13.34
C MET A 1 -17.33 -6.61 12.27
N ARG A 2 -17.89 -5.67 11.49
CA ARG A 2 -17.11 -4.91 10.49
C ARG A 2 -16.07 -4.10 11.27
N ALA A 3 -14.79 -4.45 11.14
CA ALA A 3 -13.72 -3.61 11.67
C ALA A 3 -13.80 -2.26 10.96
N ASP A 4 -13.94 -1.19 11.73
CA ASP A 4 -13.96 0.17 11.19
C ASP A 4 -12.60 0.45 10.55
N THR A 5 -12.56 0.34 9.22
CA THR A 5 -11.32 0.38 8.44
C THR A 5 -10.74 1.79 8.40
N ASP A 6 -11.52 2.80 8.82
CA ASP A 6 -11.07 4.19 8.90
C ASP A 6 -10.23 4.45 10.16
N ALA A 7 -10.49 3.71 11.25
CA ALA A 7 -9.66 3.77 12.46
C ALA A 7 -8.25 3.20 12.23
N ILE A 8 -8.10 2.19 11.37
CA ILE A 8 -6.84 1.49 11.10
C ILE A 8 -5.80 2.41 10.42
N PHE A 9 -6.24 3.41 9.66
CA PHE A 9 -5.36 4.30 8.91
C PHE A 9 -5.27 5.72 9.49
N ASN A 10 -5.77 5.93 10.70
CA ASN A 10 -5.51 7.15 11.45
C ASN A 10 -4.13 7.02 12.12
N ILE A 11 -3.06 7.14 11.33
CA ILE A 11 -1.68 6.98 11.81
C ILE A 11 -1.31 8.22 12.63
N PRO A 12 -1.17 8.12 13.98
CA PRO A 12 -0.66 9.23 14.76
C PRO A 12 0.80 9.48 14.34
N LEU A 13 1.11 10.71 13.94
CA LEU A 13 2.48 11.13 13.60
C LEU A 13 3.24 11.64 14.83
N GLY A 14 2.80 11.23 16.02
CA GLY A 14 3.28 11.64 17.34
C GLY A 14 2.14 11.65 18.36
N ASP A 15 2.48 11.59 19.64
CA ASP A 15 1.53 11.57 20.76
C ASP A 15 1.23 12.97 21.34
N ALA A 16 1.95 13.99 20.87
CA ALA A 16 1.82 15.35 21.35
C ALA A 16 0.61 16.09 20.73
N PRO A 17 -0.01 17.07 21.42
CA PRO A 17 -1.15 17.83 20.90
C PRO A 17 -0.85 18.63 19.62
N ASP A 18 0.41 18.95 19.40
CA ASP A 18 0.94 19.68 18.24
C ASP A 18 1.57 18.74 17.19
N ALA A 19 1.37 17.42 17.33
CA ALA A 19 1.88 16.46 16.37
C ALA A 19 1.36 16.78 14.95
N PRO A 20 2.22 16.66 13.93
CA PRO A 20 1.85 17.02 12.57
C PRO A 20 0.67 16.18 12.09
N GLN A 21 -0.34 16.83 11.49
CA GLN A 21 -1.46 16.12 10.89
C GLN A 21 -1.21 15.88 9.40
N LEU A 22 -1.52 14.66 8.94
CA LEU A 22 -1.47 14.28 7.54
C LEU A 22 -2.83 14.51 6.87
N SER A 23 -2.85 15.20 5.73
CA SER A 23 -4.07 15.36 4.94
C SER A 23 -4.22 14.21 3.95
N LEU A 24 -5.33 13.48 4.01
CA LEU A 24 -5.63 12.29 3.20
C LEU A 24 -6.99 12.42 2.51
N THR A 25 -7.12 11.96 1.27
CA THR A 25 -8.44 11.92 0.59
C THR A 25 -9.30 10.73 1.02
N ARG A 26 -8.67 9.65 1.51
CA ARG A 26 -9.32 8.36 1.82
C ARG A 26 -10.08 7.81 0.62
N ALA A 27 -9.52 7.99 -0.58
CA ALA A 27 -10.16 7.61 -1.81
C ALA A 27 -10.07 6.09 -1.97
N ARG A 28 -11.13 5.36 -1.61
CA ARG A 28 -11.18 3.89 -1.71
C ARG A 28 -11.90 3.44 -2.98
N ARG A 29 -11.53 2.29 -3.51
CA ARG A 29 -12.26 1.54 -4.55
C ARG A 29 -12.72 0.17 -4.03
N PRO A 30 -13.80 -0.38 -4.61
CA PRO A 30 -14.15 -1.78 -4.40
C PRO A 30 -12.98 -2.68 -4.83
N ALA A 31 -12.61 -3.63 -3.96
CA ALA A 31 -11.48 -4.54 -4.21
C ALA A 31 -11.77 -5.59 -5.28
N THR A 32 -13.05 -5.88 -5.49
CA THR A 32 -13.55 -6.91 -6.37
C THR A 32 -14.64 -6.33 -7.28
N ALA A 33 -14.78 -6.94 -8.45
CA ALA A 33 -15.88 -6.72 -9.38
C ALA A 33 -16.53 -8.06 -9.72
N GLY A 34 -17.86 -8.06 -9.90
CA GLY A 34 -18.58 -9.23 -10.38
C GLY A 34 -18.29 -9.49 -11.86
N ALA A 35 -18.12 -10.76 -12.23
CA ALA A 35 -17.97 -11.20 -13.61
C ALA A 35 -18.74 -12.50 -13.83
N THR A 36 -19.38 -12.63 -14.99
CA THR A 36 -19.96 -13.90 -15.44
C THR A 36 -18.91 -14.66 -16.23
N VAL A 37 -18.61 -15.88 -15.80
CA VAL A 37 -17.63 -16.78 -16.41
C VAL A 37 -18.30 -18.07 -16.87
N ILE A 38 -17.65 -18.81 -17.78
CA ILE A 38 -18.07 -20.15 -18.20
C ILE A 38 -17.13 -21.17 -17.55
N ASP A 39 -17.70 -22.17 -16.88
CA ASP A 39 -16.93 -23.25 -16.25
C ASP A 39 -16.51 -24.35 -17.25
N HIS A 40 -15.80 -25.35 -16.75
CA HIS A 40 -15.33 -26.50 -17.54
C HIS A 40 -16.46 -27.39 -18.11
N ASP A 41 -17.68 -27.31 -17.57
CA ASP A 41 -18.86 -28.03 -18.04
C ASP A 41 -19.68 -27.18 -19.04
N GLY A 42 -19.23 -25.96 -19.36
CA GLY A 42 -19.91 -25.04 -20.25
C GLY A 42 -21.04 -24.24 -19.58
N GLN A 43 -21.16 -24.27 -18.26
CA GLN A 43 -22.21 -23.57 -17.52
C GLN A 43 -21.76 -22.15 -17.14
N SER A 44 -22.68 -21.19 -17.22
CA SER A 44 -22.43 -19.82 -16.75
C SER A 44 -22.48 -19.73 -15.22
N ARG A 45 -21.51 -19.03 -14.63
CA ARG A 45 -21.44 -18.75 -13.19
C ARG A 45 -21.03 -17.31 -12.94
N ASP A 46 -21.58 -16.71 -11.90
CA ASP A 46 -21.11 -15.41 -11.43
C ASP A 46 -20.02 -15.60 -10.37
N VAL A 47 -18.93 -14.84 -10.51
CA VAL A 47 -17.77 -14.86 -9.61
C VAL A 47 -17.34 -13.44 -9.25
N GLU A 48 -16.64 -13.28 -8.13
CA GLU A 48 -15.92 -12.04 -7.83
C GLU A 48 -14.47 -12.14 -8.33
N VAL A 49 -14.01 -11.12 -9.03
CA VAL A 49 -12.65 -11.02 -9.55
C VAL A 49 -11.97 -9.79 -8.92
N PRO A 50 -10.72 -9.88 -8.42
CA PRO A 50 -10.04 -8.71 -7.90
C PRO A 50 -9.84 -7.65 -8.99
N GLY A 51 -10.12 -6.39 -8.66
CA GLY A 51 -9.89 -5.27 -9.56
C GLY A 51 -8.52 -4.65 -9.32
N GLU A 52 -7.58 -4.82 -10.24
CA GLU A 52 -6.31 -4.09 -10.21
C GLU A 52 -6.40 -2.76 -10.96
N HIS A 53 -5.80 -1.73 -10.38
CA HIS A 53 -5.88 -0.37 -10.88
C HIS A 53 -4.50 0.32 -10.94
N ALA A 54 -4.25 0.91 -12.12
CA ALA A 54 -3.60 2.21 -12.34
C ALA A 54 -3.46 3.15 -11.13
N LEU A 55 -2.31 3.25 -10.48
CA LEU A 55 -2.03 4.39 -9.59
C LEU A 55 -0.61 4.97 -9.81
N THR A 56 -0.55 6.11 -10.48
CA THR A 56 0.68 6.88 -10.74
C THR A 56 0.99 7.81 -9.58
N VAL A 57 2.16 7.65 -8.97
CA VAL A 57 2.61 8.39 -7.79
C VAL A 57 3.44 9.59 -8.21
N TYR A 58 3.06 10.77 -7.74
CA TYR A 58 3.80 12.01 -7.87
C TYR A 58 4.27 12.47 -6.49
N LEU A 59 5.58 12.67 -6.30
CA LEU A 59 6.15 13.21 -5.08
C LEU A 59 6.72 14.60 -5.38
N ASP A 60 6.19 15.63 -4.72
CA ASP A 60 6.56 17.03 -4.95
C ASP A 60 6.60 17.43 -6.43
N LYS A 61 5.57 16.98 -7.18
CA LYS A 61 5.36 17.21 -8.63
C LYS A 61 6.26 16.39 -9.56
N GLN A 62 7.11 15.51 -9.04
CA GLN A 62 7.90 14.58 -9.84
C GLN A 62 7.19 13.23 -9.93
N GLU A 63 7.00 12.71 -11.15
CA GLU A 63 6.45 11.36 -11.36
C GLU A 63 7.46 10.32 -10.90
N ILE A 64 7.04 9.39 -10.03
CA ILE A 64 7.92 8.41 -9.40
C ILE A 64 7.76 7.03 -10.03
N VAL A 65 6.54 6.51 -9.99
CA VAL A 65 6.21 5.14 -10.40
C VAL A 65 4.71 5.02 -10.64
N THR A 66 4.30 4.06 -11.47
CA THR A 66 2.91 3.60 -11.54
C THR A 66 2.82 2.21 -10.91
N LEU A 67 1.98 2.07 -9.89
CA LEU A 67 1.73 0.80 -9.19
C LEU A 67 0.39 0.21 -9.63
N MET A 68 0.29 -1.13 -9.65
CA MET A 68 -0.99 -1.84 -9.66
C MET A 68 -1.46 -2.03 -8.22
N THR A 69 -2.74 -1.75 -7.95
CA THR A 69 -3.33 -1.89 -6.62
C THR A 69 -4.81 -2.22 -6.65
N LEU A 70 -5.31 -2.91 -5.62
CA LEU A 70 -6.74 -3.12 -5.39
C LEU A 70 -7.49 -1.84 -4.97
N GLY A 71 -6.78 -0.81 -4.51
CA GLY A 71 -7.36 0.50 -4.20
C GLY A 71 -8.18 0.59 -2.90
N GLN A 72 -8.10 -0.41 -2.00
CA GLN A 72 -8.81 -0.36 -0.71
C GLN A 72 -8.22 0.65 0.28
N ALA A 73 -6.90 0.83 0.28
CA ALA A 73 -6.17 1.74 1.16
C ALA A 73 -4.95 2.34 0.43
N PRO A 74 -5.17 3.07 -0.68
CA PRO A 74 -4.08 3.50 -1.55
C PRO A 74 -3.13 4.47 -0.85
N GLU A 75 -3.60 5.38 0.02
CA GLU A 75 -2.71 6.30 0.73
C GLU A 75 -1.75 5.58 1.67
N ALA A 76 -2.23 4.53 2.35
CA ALA A 76 -1.39 3.70 3.20
C ALA A 76 -0.34 2.92 2.38
N LEU A 77 -0.76 2.38 1.24
CA LEU A 77 0.16 1.76 0.28
C LEU A 77 1.26 2.75 -0.15
N ILE A 78 0.89 3.98 -0.53
CA ILE A 78 1.85 4.97 -1.00
C ILE A 78 2.79 5.42 0.12
N MET A 79 2.28 5.67 1.33
CA MET A 79 3.12 6.00 2.49
C MET A 79 4.15 4.90 2.78
N GLY A 80 3.69 3.64 2.82
CA GLY A 80 4.56 2.48 3.02
C GLY A 80 5.58 2.33 1.89
N TYR A 81 5.16 2.54 0.64
CA TYR A 81 6.03 2.50 -0.53
C TYR A 81 7.15 3.54 -0.44
N LEU A 82 6.81 4.82 -0.20
CA LEU A 82 7.79 5.90 -0.12
C LEU A 82 8.80 5.67 1.01
N ARG A 83 8.33 5.19 2.17
CA ARG A 83 9.21 4.85 3.30
C ARG A 83 10.11 3.65 2.99
N ASN A 84 9.55 2.60 2.39
CA ASN A 84 10.29 1.38 2.04
C ASN A 84 11.36 1.62 0.97
N GLN A 85 11.06 2.48 -0.01
CA GLN A 85 12.01 2.91 -1.04
C GLN A 85 12.99 4.00 -0.57
N ARG A 86 12.89 4.44 0.71
CA ARG A 86 13.69 5.53 1.28
C ARG A 86 13.63 6.83 0.46
N LEU A 87 12.48 7.08 -0.15
CA LEU A 87 12.17 8.35 -0.82
C LEU A 87 11.75 9.40 0.21
N VAL A 88 11.29 8.96 1.38
CA VAL A 88 11.10 9.78 2.58
C VAL A 88 11.66 9.07 3.82
N GLU A 89 12.22 9.84 4.74
CA GLU A 89 12.81 9.30 5.98
C GLU A 89 11.77 9.09 7.07
N SER A 90 10.71 9.90 7.10
CA SER A 90 9.64 9.75 8.07
C SER A 90 8.29 10.09 7.46
N LEU A 91 7.23 9.51 8.02
CA LEU A 91 5.87 9.91 7.66
C LEU A 91 5.54 11.33 8.16
N THR A 92 6.28 11.83 9.16
CA THR A 92 6.17 13.23 9.63
C THR A 92 6.57 14.25 8.55
N ASP A 93 7.42 13.84 7.61
CA ASP A 93 7.89 14.67 6.50
C ASP A 93 6.78 14.92 5.48
N LEU A 94 5.73 14.10 5.51
CA LEU A 94 4.59 14.21 4.61
C LEU A 94 3.59 15.26 5.12
N ARG A 95 3.17 16.12 4.21
CA ARG A 95 2.07 17.08 4.43
C ARG A 95 0.73 16.50 3.99
N SER A 96 0.71 15.83 2.84
CA SER A 96 -0.51 15.22 2.30
C SER A 96 -0.22 14.06 1.37
N VAL A 97 -1.17 13.13 1.30
CA VAL A 97 -1.23 12.04 0.32
C VAL A 97 -2.64 12.02 -0.24
N HIS A 98 -2.81 12.48 -1.47
CA HIS A 98 -4.12 12.66 -2.10
C HIS A 98 -4.22 11.77 -3.33
N VAL A 99 -5.21 10.90 -3.32
CA VAL A 99 -5.51 9.99 -4.43
C VAL A 99 -6.74 10.49 -5.18
N ASP A 100 -6.63 10.55 -6.50
CA ASP A 100 -7.71 10.82 -7.44
C ASP A 100 -7.85 9.65 -8.42
N TRP A 101 -8.93 8.89 -8.27
CA TRP A 101 -9.22 7.75 -9.13
C TRP A 101 -9.73 8.11 -10.52
N SER A 102 -10.20 9.34 -10.74
CA SER A 102 -10.64 9.78 -12.07
C SER A 102 -9.46 9.93 -13.03
N THR A 103 -8.30 10.30 -12.49
CA THR A 103 -7.03 10.45 -13.23
C THR A 103 -6.06 9.30 -12.99
N GLY A 104 -6.30 8.46 -11.98
CA GLY A 104 -5.37 7.39 -11.59
C GLY A 104 -4.09 7.93 -10.97
N ALA A 105 -4.15 9.10 -10.34
CA ALA A 105 -2.99 9.79 -9.80
C ALA A 105 -3.01 9.83 -8.26
N CYS A 106 -1.82 9.74 -7.67
CA CYS A 106 -1.58 10.02 -6.25
C CYS A 106 -0.58 11.17 -6.12
N ALA A 107 -1.04 12.33 -5.65
CA ALA A 107 -0.19 13.47 -5.36
C ALA A 107 0.27 13.43 -3.89
N VAL A 108 1.58 13.40 -3.70
CA VAL A 108 2.23 13.45 -2.39
C VAL A 108 3.00 14.75 -2.26
N HIS A 109 2.72 15.48 -1.19
CA HIS A 109 3.42 16.71 -0.84
C HIS A 109 4.19 16.51 0.45
N THR A 110 5.49 16.81 0.42
CA THR A 110 6.32 16.86 1.63
C THR A 110 6.28 18.25 2.26
N ARG A 111 6.75 18.37 3.51
CA ARG A 111 6.85 19.64 4.23
C ARG A 111 8.10 20.42 3.86
N GLY A 112 9.21 19.72 3.62
CA GLY A 112 10.52 20.30 3.34
C GLY A 112 10.91 20.35 1.86
N GLY A 113 10.14 19.71 0.99
CA GLY A 113 10.59 19.34 -0.35
C GLY A 113 11.57 18.16 -0.31
N VAL A 114 11.57 17.33 -1.35
CA VAL A 114 12.59 16.29 -1.53
C VAL A 114 13.09 16.29 -2.97
N ASP A 115 14.40 16.12 -3.15
CA ASP A 115 14.99 15.84 -4.46
C ASP A 115 15.27 14.35 -4.61
N VAL A 116 14.46 13.68 -5.42
CA VAL A 116 14.59 12.24 -5.70
C VAL A 116 15.39 11.93 -6.96
N THR A 117 15.85 12.95 -7.68
CA THR A 117 16.46 12.81 -9.02
C THR A 117 17.67 11.88 -9.00
N GLY A 118 18.53 11.98 -7.99
CA GLY A 118 19.71 11.12 -7.85
C GLY A 118 19.35 9.65 -7.65
N ARG A 119 18.32 9.37 -6.84
CA ARG A 119 17.91 8.01 -6.48
C ARG A 119 17.14 7.31 -7.61
N MET A 120 16.37 8.09 -8.37
CA MET A 120 15.62 7.59 -9.52
C MET A 120 16.51 7.23 -10.73
N ARG A 121 17.76 7.71 -10.80
CA ARG A 121 18.68 7.40 -11.91
C ARG A 121 18.99 5.92 -12.06
N ARG A 122 19.04 5.19 -10.94
CA ARG A 122 19.34 3.75 -10.94
C ARG A 122 18.06 2.99 -10.62
N ARG A 123 17.41 2.51 -11.68
CA ARG A 123 16.14 1.78 -11.61
C ARG A 123 16.38 0.32 -11.94
N THR A 124 16.15 -0.56 -10.96
CA THR A 124 16.23 -2.01 -11.13
C THR A 124 14.83 -2.57 -11.29
N VAL A 125 14.56 -3.22 -12.42
CA VAL A 125 13.31 -3.94 -12.67
C VAL A 125 13.56 -5.40 -12.36
N THR A 126 12.87 -5.95 -11.36
CA THR A 126 13.03 -7.34 -10.97
C THR A 126 12.29 -8.26 -11.95
N THR A 127 12.85 -9.44 -12.22
CA THR A 127 12.22 -10.48 -13.03
C THR A 127 11.35 -11.35 -12.12
N GLY A 128 10.04 -11.38 -12.37
CA GLY A 128 9.06 -12.14 -11.58
C GLY A 128 7.62 -11.79 -11.98
N CYS A 129 6.63 -12.58 -11.55
CA CYS A 129 5.21 -12.37 -11.89
C CYS A 129 4.69 -10.96 -11.55
N GLY A 130 5.33 -10.24 -10.62
CA GLY A 130 4.95 -8.89 -10.19
C GLY A 130 5.97 -7.81 -10.51
N GLN A 131 6.80 -7.96 -11.56
CA GLN A 131 7.86 -7.03 -12.03
C GLN A 131 8.04 -5.79 -11.14
N GLY A 132 8.77 -5.94 -10.02
CA GLY A 132 8.93 -4.87 -9.06
C GLY A 132 9.94 -3.86 -9.56
N THR A 133 9.64 -2.57 -9.40
CA THR A 133 10.63 -1.50 -9.62
C THR A 133 11.25 -1.10 -8.28
N MET A 134 12.56 -1.28 -8.15
CA MET A 134 13.35 -0.79 -7.02
C MET A 134 14.25 0.36 -7.48
N PHE A 135 14.45 1.33 -6.60
CA PHE A 135 15.31 2.50 -6.85
C PHE A 135 16.57 2.46 -5.98
N GLY A 136 17.71 2.85 -6.57
CA GLY A 136 19.00 2.91 -5.88
C GLY A 136 19.59 1.55 -5.49
N ASP A 137 20.55 1.58 -4.57
CA ASP A 137 21.27 0.42 -4.02
C ASP A 137 20.64 -0.09 -2.73
N TRP A 138 19.31 -0.29 -2.76
CA TRP A 138 18.52 -0.64 -1.59
C TRP A 138 19.07 -1.83 -0.79
N LEU A 139 19.60 -2.86 -1.48
CA LEU A 139 20.19 -4.04 -0.83
C LEU A 139 21.48 -3.72 -0.07
N ASP A 140 22.34 -2.84 -0.60
CA ASP A 140 23.61 -2.47 0.02
C ASP A 140 23.41 -1.58 1.25
N GLU A 141 22.23 -0.99 1.33
CA GLU A 141 21.79 -0.06 2.36
C GLU A 141 21.06 -0.73 3.53
N LEU A 142 20.81 -2.04 3.46
CA LEU A 142 20.17 -2.81 4.53
C LEU A 142 21.10 -2.91 5.75
N GLN A 143 20.60 -2.49 6.90
CA GLN A 143 21.30 -2.64 8.17
C GLN A 143 20.73 -3.85 8.94
N PRO A 144 21.58 -4.63 9.63
CA PRO A 144 21.11 -5.68 10.53
C PRO A 144 20.14 -5.14 11.58
N LEU A 145 18.99 -5.80 11.72
CA LEU A 145 18.05 -5.50 12.79
C LEU A 145 18.43 -6.30 14.04
N HIS A 146 18.69 -5.60 15.14
CA HIS A 146 18.86 -6.20 16.46
C HIS A 146 17.61 -5.92 17.30
N SER A 147 16.97 -6.98 17.81
CA SER A 147 15.77 -6.87 18.63
C SER A 147 15.70 -8.03 19.60
N ASP A 148 15.42 -7.73 20.88
CA ASP A 148 15.14 -8.71 21.93
C ASP A 148 13.64 -9.02 22.05
N ALA A 149 12.84 -8.59 21.07
CA ALA A 149 11.40 -8.81 21.07
C ALA A 149 11.08 -10.31 21.05
N THR A 150 10.31 -10.76 22.04
CA THR A 150 9.81 -12.13 22.11
C THR A 150 8.29 -12.14 21.91
N LEU A 151 7.78 -13.23 21.32
CA LEU A 151 6.35 -13.43 21.10
C LEU A 151 5.96 -14.80 21.63
N GLY A 152 4.95 -14.84 22.50
CA GLY A 152 4.37 -16.10 22.96
C GLY A 152 3.63 -16.82 21.85
N VAL A 153 3.71 -18.15 21.81
CA VAL A 153 3.04 -18.97 20.80
C VAL A 153 1.52 -18.75 20.83
N ASP A 154 0.92 -18.66 22.01
CA ASP A 154 -0.52 -18.39 22.16
C ASP A 154 -0.93 -17.06 21.51
N THR A 155 -0.07 -16.04 21.57
CA THR A 155 -0.30 -14.76 20.92
C THR A 155 -0.23 -14.90 19.39
N LEU A 156 0.71 -15.69 18.88
CA LEU A 156 0.83 -15.98 17.45
C LEU A 156 -0.42 -16.73 16.95
N ASP A 157 -0.85 -17.77 17.67
CA ASP A 157 -2.04 -18.56 17.33
C ASP A 157 -3.30 -17.70 17.35
N ALA A 158 -3.46 -16.87 18.37
CA ALA A 158 -4.57 -15.92 18.44
C ALA A 158 -4.54 -14.91 17.28
N ALA A 159 -3.36 -14.41 16.89
CA ALA A 159 -3.22 -13.49 15.75
C ALA A 159 -3.57 -14.17 14.42
N LEU A 160 -3.08 -15.39 14.18
CA LEU A 160 -3.40 -16.17 13.00
C LEU A 160 -4.89 -16.49 12.91
N ALA A 161 -5.50 -16.95 14.01
CA ALA A 161 -6.93 -17.22 14.08
C ALA A 161 -7.76 -15.97 13.73
N ARG A 162 -7.32 -14.79 14.20
CA ARG A 162 -7.97 -13.52 13.85
C ARG A 162 -7.85 -13.19 12.36
N ILE A 163 -6.69 -13.38 11.74
CA ILE A 163 -6.49 -13.15 10.30
C ILE A 163 -7.38 -14.08 9.48
N VAL A 164 -7.37 -15.38 9.81
CA VAL A 164 -8.18 -16.40 9.13
C VAL A 164 -9.68 -16.12 9.29
N ALA A 165 -10.12 -15.51 10.40
CA ALA A 165 -11.52 -15.16 10.61
C ALA A 165 -11.98 -13.94 9.78
N LEU A 166 -11.07 -13.12 9.23
CA LEU A 166 -11.44 -11.95 8.42
C LEU A 166 -12.19 -12.37 7.16
N ASP A 167 -13.17 -11.57 6.76
CA ASP A 167 -13.80 -11.66 5.44
C ASP A 167 -12.88 -10.97 4.42
N THR A 168 -12.06 -11.74 3.73
CA THR A 168 -10.97 -11.25 2.88
C THR A 168 -11.32 -11.29 1.40
N VAL A 169 -10.56 -10.56 0.59
CA VAL A 169 -10.62 -10.65 -0.88
C VAL A 169 -10.39 -12.10 -1.31
N TYR A 170 -9.34 -12.75 -0.80
CA TYR A 170 -9.07 -14.19 -1.00
C TYR A 170 -10.30 -15.08 -0.84
N LYS A 171 -11.09 -14.92 0.22
CA LYS A 171 -12.27 -15.78 0.46
C LYS A 171 -13.38 -15.58 -0.56
N ARG A 172 -13.47 -14.39 -1.14
CA ARG A 172 -14.53 -14.02 -2.08
C ARG A 172 -14.14 -14.30 -3.53
N SER A 173 -12.88 -14.07 -3.89
CA SER A 173 -12.37 -14.16 -5.26
C SER A 173 -11.34 -15.28 -5.49
N GLY A 174 -11.00 -16.05 -4.47
CA GLY A 174 -10.00 -17.12 -4.55
C GLY A 174 -8.55 -16.63 -4.76
N SER A 175 -8.29 -15.33 -4.62
CA SER A 175 -7.00 -14.69 -4.88
C SER A 175 -6.84 -13.40 -4.05
N VAL A 176 -5.58 -13.10 -3.66
CA VAL A 176 -5.10 -12.00 -2.78
C VAL A 176 -5.50 -12.10 -1.31
#